data_AF-A0A7S1CN72-F1
#
_entry.id   AF-A0A7S1CN72-F1
#
_cell.length_a   1.000
_cell.length_b   1.000
_cell.length_c   1.000
_cell.angle_alpha   90.00
_cell.angle_beta   90.00
_cell.angle_gamma   90.00
#
_symmetry.space_group_name_H-M   'P 1'
#
loop_
_entity.id
_entity.type
_entity.pdbx_description
1 polymer ?
#
loop_
_entity_poly.entity_id
_entity_poly.type
_entity_poly.pdbx_seq_one_letter_code
_entity_poly.pdbx_strand_id
1 'polypeptide(L)'
;RYNVENLVTVELPTGSRMVLATAGAVDVTHFVDTHGRKVYGVDHRTRTVKADDVRDVGDELDASLDEQQAAVAGAMREYLSAHFASSDAGTEVYAKDGKLEIVVCGIVSDERNKWSGSWRSWWTVDVAGKAISGKVRIVTHYYEGGNVQMHSQREFEAKPLAFDDAAGLAAAVKKAVGDSEFEL
;
A
#
# COMPACT_ATOMS: atom_id res chain seq x y z
N ARG A 1 0.69 4.75 15.77
CA ARG A 1 1.59 3.58 15.66
C ARG A 1 0.89 2.35 15.06
N TYR A 2 -0.05 1.70 15.77
CA TYR A 2 -0.72 0.47 15.27
C TYR A 2 -1.29 0.61 13.85
N ASN A 3 -2.07 1.66 13.57
CA ASN A 3 -2.72 1.83 12.27
C ASN A 3 -1.72 1.86 11.10
N VAL A 4 -0.59 2.54 11.29
CA VAL A 4 0.47 2.68 10.28
C VAL A 4 1.23 1.36 10.07
N GLU A 5 1.58 0.65 11.15
CA GLU A 5 2.24 -0.66 11.06
C GLU A 5 1.35 -1.75 10.44
N ASN A 6 0.02 -1.56 10.49
CA ASN A 6 -0.95 -2.50 9.96
C ASN A 6 -1.58 -2.03 8.65
N LEU A 7 -1.06 -0.97 8.01
CA LEU A 7 -1.56 -0.43 6.75
C LEU A 7 -3.09 -0.27 6.75
N VAL A 8 -3.64 0.22 7.86
CA VAL A 8 -5.08 0.47 7.97
C VAL A 8 -5.48 1.47 6.91
N THR A 9 -6.60 1.21 6.23
CA THR A 9 -7.13 2.15 5.26
C THR A 9 -8.11 3.13 5.92
N VAL A 10 -8.21 4.33 5.36
CA VAL A 10 -9.24 5.31 5.72
C VAL A 10 -9.99 5.73 4.47
N GLU A 11 -11.30 5.91 4.60
CA GLU A 11 -12.14 6.39 3.49
C GLU A 11 -11.96 7.91 3.33
N LEU A 12 -11.78 8.33 2.08
CA LEU A 12 -11.66 9.72 1.68
C LEU A 12 -13.02 10.28 1.25
N PRO A 13 -13.22 11.61 1.28
CA PRO A 13 -14.47 12.23 0.82
C PRO A 13 -14.84 11.94 -0.64
N THR A 14 -13.85 11.55 -1.46
CA THR A 14 -14.00 11.11 -2.86
C THR A 14 -14.63 9.71 -2.99
N GLY A 15 -14.75 8.97 -1.89
CA GLY A 15 -15.15 7.56 -1.87
C GLY A 15 -14.00 6.58 -2.15
N SER A 16 -12.79 7.07 -2.44
CA SER A 16 -11.59 6.23 -2.49
C SER A 16 -11.02 5.98 -1.09
N ARG A 17 -10.08 5.04 -0.97
CA ARG A 17 -9.40 4.72 0.30
C ARG A 17 -7.92 5.08 0.21
N MET A 18 -7.41 5.70 1.28
CA MET A 18 -5.98 5.97 1.47
C MET A 18 -5.41 4.96 2.46
N VAL A 19 -4.19 4.47 2.20
CA VAL A 19 -3.48 3.55 3.10
C VAL A 19 -2.61 4.34 4.07
N LEU A 20 -2.79 4.15 5.37
CA LEU A 20 -1.92 4.76 6.38
C LEU A 20 -0.58 4.04 6.43
N ALA A 21 0.44 4.60 5.78
CA ALA A 21 1.77 4.02 5.68
C ALA A 21 2.86 5.01 6.10
N THR A 22 3.98 4.50 6.62
CA THR A 22 5.16 5.34 6.94
C THR A 22 5.67 6.08 5.71
N ALA A 23 5.66 5.42 4.54
CA ALA A 23 6.02 6.02 3.27
C ALA A 23 5.17 7.26 2.92
N GLY A 24 3.92 7.31 3.37
CA GLY A 24 3.02 8.46 3.17
C GLY A 24 2.93 9.43 4.35
N ALA A 25 3.62 9.18 5.46
CA ALA A 25 3.51 10.02 6.65
C ALA A 25 4.27 11.34 6.44
N VAL A 26 3.56 12.46 6.61
CA VAL A 26 4.15 13.81 6.72
C VAL A 26 4.53 14.07 8.17
N ASP A 27 3.64 13.70 9.08
CA ASP A 27 3.90 13.66 10.51
C ASP A 27 3.08 12.53 11.16
N VAL A 28 2.89 12.58 12.47
CA VAL A 28 2.17 11.54 13.22
C VAL A 28 0.69 11.44 12.84
N THR A 29 0.07 12.52 12.38
CA THR A 29 -1.37 12.61 12.09
C THR A 29 -1.69 12.97 10.64
N HIS A 30 -0.71 13.36 9.84
CA HIS A 30 -0.91 13.74 8.43
C HIS A 30 -0.31 12.74 7.46
N PHE A 31 -1.10 12.35 6.47
CA PHE A 31 -0.73 11.35 5.48
C PHE A 31 -1.03 11.84 4.06
N VAL A 32 -0.15 11.51 3.13
CA VAL A 32 -0.28 11.80 1.70
C VAL A 32 -1.21 10.78 1.06
N ASP A 33 -2.24 11.27 0.38
CA ASP A 33 -3.02 10.55 -0.63
C ASP A 33 -2.36 10.80 -2.00
N THR A 34 -1.69 9.77 -2.54
CA THR A 34 -0.96 9.92 -3.80
C THR A 34 -1.88 10.00 -5.01
N HIS A 35 -3.12 9.55 -4.87
CA HIS A 35 -4.12 9.59 -5.94
C HIS A 35 -4.77 10.97 -6.06
N GLY A 36 -5.29 11.50 -4.95
CA GLY A 36 -5.91 12.82 -4.88
C GLY A 36 -4.91 13.96 -4.83
N ARG A 37 -3.60 13.67 -4.67
CA ARG A 37 -2.52 14.66 -4.48
C ARG A 37 -2.83 15.60 -3.32
N LYS A 38 -3.37 15.05 -2.23
CA LYS A 38 -3.71 15.75 -1.00
C LYS A 38 -2.92 15.20 0.18
N VAL A 39 -2.84 16.00 1.24
CA VAL A 39 -2.42 15.57 2.57
C VAL A 39 -3.62 15.71 3.49
N TYR A 40 -4.01 14.63 4.15
CA TYR A 40 -5.14 14.59 5.08
C TYR A 40 -4.67 14.41 6.52
N GLY A 41 -5.24 15.19 7.43
CA GLY A 41 -5.21 14.92 8.86
C GLY A 41 -6.11 13.73 9.19
N VAL A 42 -5.61 12.84 10.04
CA VAL A 42 -6.26 11.56 10.39
C VAL A 42 -6.50 11.49 11.90
N ASP A 43 -7.73 11.18 12.29
CA ASP A 43 -8.02 10.73 13.66
C ASP A 43 -7.75 9.23 13.75
N HIS A 44 -6.68 8.85 14.43
CA HIS A 44 -6.28 7.45 14.57
C HIS A 44 -7.20 6.62 15.47
N ARG A 45 -8.02 7.24 16.31
CA ARG A 45 -8.97 6.53 17.18
C ARG A 45 -10.20 6.11 16.38
N THR A 46 -10.75 7.02 15.60
CA THR A 46 -11.93 6.76 14.75
C THR A 46 -11.56 6.17 13.39
N ARG A 47 -10.29 6.27 12.97
CA ARG A 47 -9.78 5.86 11.65
C ARG A 47 -10.49 6.59 10.51
N THR A 48 -10.63 7.89 10.67
CA THR A 48 -11.28 8.77 9.69
C THR A 48 -10.39 9.95 9.36
N VAL A 49 -10.48 10.43 8.13
CA VAL A 49 -9.91 11.74 7.79
C VAL A 49 -10.70 12.87 8.45
N LYS A 50 -10.01 13.96 8.75
CA LYS A 50 -10.62 15.20 9.25
C LYS A 50 -10.89 16.10 8.04
N ALA A 51 -12.17 16.35 7.75
CA ALA A 51 -12.58 17.07 6.55
C ALA A 51 -11.98 18.49 6.43
N ASP A 52 -11.80 19.17 7.56
CA ASP A 52 -11.27 20.55 7.62
C ASP A 52 -9.74 20.61 7.70
N ASP A 53 -9.06 19.44 7.72
CA ASP A 53 -7.61 19.31 7.90
C ASP A 53 -7.02 18.67 6.65
N VAL A 54 -7.08 19.40 5.53
CA VAL A 54 -6.64 18.94 4.21
C VAL A 54 -5.90 20.04 3.48
N ARG A 55 -4.81 19.67 2.78
CA ARG A 55 -4.07 20.58 1.89
C ARG A 55 -3.56 19.84 0.66
N ASP A 56 -3.07 20.59 -0.31
CA ASP A 56 -2.33 20.03 -1.44
C ASP A 56 -0.98 19.45 -0.98
N VAL A 57 -0.51 18.45 -1.72
CA VAL A 57 0.88 17.95 -1.61
C VAL A 57 1.84 19.07 -2.02
N GLY A 58 2.86 19.29 -1.19
CA GLY A 58 4.00 20.16 -1.44
C GLY A 58 5.20 19.34 -1.95
N ASP A 59 6.27 19.32 -1.16
CA ASP A 59 7.55 18.66 -1.46
C ASP A 59 7.66 17.23 -0.90
N GLU A 60 6.56 16.66 -0.41
CA GLU A 60 6.57 15.31 0.20
C GLU A 60 6.75 14.18 -0.82
N LEU A 61 6.56 14.47 -2.12
CA LEU A 61 6.75 13.54 -3.22
C LEU A 61 7.82 14.06 -4.18
N ASP A 62 8.69 13.15 -4.63
CA ASP A 62 9.71 13.44 -5.63
C ASP A 62 9.07 13.62 -7.02
N ALA A 63 8.88 14.88 -7.39
CA ALA A 63 8.28 15.25 -8.67
C ALA A 63 9.09 14.77 -9.90
N SER A 64 10.37 14.41 -9.74
CA SER A 64 11.18 13.86 -10.85
C SER A 64 10.73 12.47 -11.29
N LEU A 65 9.93 11.79 -10.45
CA LEU A 65 9.37 10.46 -10.73
C LEU A 65 7.85 10.47 -10.90
N ASP A 66 7.20 11.63 -11.08
CA ASP A 66 5.74 11.73 -11.18
C ASP A 66 5.16 10.83 -12.30
N GLU A 67 5.85 10.72 -13.45
CA GLU A 67 5.41 9.87 -14.56
C GLU A 67 5.48 8.37 -14.21
N GLN A 68 6.60 7.94 -13.63
CA GLN A 68 6.82 6.57 -13.18
C GLN A 68 5.86 6.19 -12.05
N GLN A 69 5.68 7.09 -11.08
CA GLN A 69 4.75 6.91 -9.97
C GLN A 69 3.32 6.75 -10.49
N ALA A 70 2.87 7.61 -11.40
CA ALA A 70 1.52 7.56 -11.92
C ALA A 70 1.26 6.26 -12.72
N ALA A 71 2.23 5.83 -13.53
CA ALA A 71 2.14 4.59 -14.29
C ALA A 71 2.08 3.36 -13.37
N VAL A 72 2.98 3.28 -12.39
CA VAL A 72 3.01 2.17 -11.40
C VAL A 72 1.75 2.17 -10.54
N ALA A 73 1.28 3.34 -10.08
CA ALA A 73 0.03 3.46 -9.33
C ALA A 73 -1.18 2.96 -10.13
N GLY A 74 -1.22 3.22 -11.44
CA GLY A 74 -2.22 2.64 -12.34
C GLY A 74 -2.20 1.13 -12.35
N ALA A 75 -1.02 0.55 -12.62
CA ALA A 75 -0.85 -0.91 -12.68
C ALA A 75 -1.13 -1.61 -11.34
N MET A 76 -0.77 -0.99 -10.22
CA MET A 76 -1.04 -1.53 -8.87
C MET A 76 -2.51 -1.44 -8.49
N ARG A 77 -3.26 -0.44 -8.95
CA ARG A 77 -4.73 -0.40 -8.77
C ARG A 77 -5.42 -1.52 -9.54
N GLU A 78 -4.98 -1.80 -10.77
CA GLU A 78 -5.47 -2.97 -11.52
C GLU A 78 -5.13 -4.27 -10.79
N TYR A 79 -3.90 -4.41 -10.30
CA TYR A 79 -3.49 -5.56 -9.48
C TYR A 79 -4.39 -5.74 -8.27
N LEU A 80 -4.61 -4.66 -7.49
CA LEU A 80 -5.49 -4.67 -6.33
C LEU A 80 -6.88 -5.18 -6.70
N SER A 81 -7.48 -4.65 -7.78
CA SER A 81 -8.82 -5.04 -8.24
C SER A 81 -8.94 -6.49 -8.70
N ALA A 82 -7.86 -7.07 -9.23
CA ALA A 82 -7.83 -8.44 -9.73
C ALA A 82 -7.62 -9.47 -8.62
N HIS A 83 -6.93 -9.10 -7.54
CA HIS A 83 -6.49 -10.04 -6.49
C HIS A 83 -7.19 -9.85 -5.14
N PHE A 84 -7.79 -8.70 -4.87
CA PHE A 84 -8.42 -8.39 -3.58
C PHE A 84 -9.91 -8.06 -3.77
N ALA A 85 -10.77 -8.96 -3.30
CA ALA A 85 -12.22 -8.77 -3.32
C ALA A 85 -12.75 -7.93 -2.15
N SER A 86 -11.91 -7.60 -1.16
CA SER A 86 -12.35 -6.86 0.02
C SER A 86 -12.55 -5.38 -0.27
N SER A 87 -13.63 -4.83 0.27
CA SER A 87 -13.85 -3.37 0.30
C SER A 87 -12.85 -2.61 1.18
N ASP A 88 -12.14 -3.31 2.08
CA ASP A 88 -11.08 -2.76 2.94
C ASP A 88 -9.69 -3.14 2.41
N ALA A 89 -9.52 -2.92 1.10
CA ALA A 89 -8.27 -3.08 0.38
C ALA A 89 -7.81 -1.73 -0.17
N GLY A 90 -6.49 -1.54 -0.26
CA GLY A 90 -5.92 -0.27 -0.70
C GLY A 90 -4.49 -0.44 -1.20
N THR A 91 -4.06 0.49 -2.04
CA THR A 91 -2.68 0.59 -2.50
C THR A 91 -2.29 2.04 -2.69
N GLU A 92 -1.05 2.37 -2.36
CA GLU A 92 -0.44 3.68 -2.57
C GLU A 92 0.97 3.50 -3.13
N VAL A 93 1.41 4.43 -3.96
CA VAL A 93 2.75 4.44 -4.55
C VAL A 93 3.38 5.80 -4.31
N TYR A 94 4.37 5.87 -3.45
CA TYR A 94 5.05 7.10 -3.06
C TYR A 94 6.37 7.23 -3.82
N ALA A 95 6.61 8.38 -4.43
CA ALA A 95 7.92 8.72 -4.99
C ALA A 95 8.76 9.45 -3.94
N LYS A 96 9.89 8.86 -3.53
CA LYS A 96 10.80 9.43 -2.52
C LYS A 96 12.25 9.07 -2.83
N ASP A 97 13.13 10.07 -2.77
CA ASP A 97 14.59 9.89 -2.90
C ASP A 97 15.01 9.05 -4.13
N GLY A 98 14.40 9.29 -5.30
CA GLY A 98 14.68 8.52 -6.52
C GLY A 98 14.14 7.08 -6.52
N LYS A 99 13.29 6.71 -5.56
CA LYS A 99 12.66 5.39 -5.43
C LYS A 99 11.14 5.49 -5.42
N LEU A 100 10.49 4.38 -5.75
CA LEU A 100 9.06 4.21 -5.52
C LEU A 100 8.82 3.26 -4.35
N GLU A 101 8.12 3.71 -3.33
CA GLU A 101 7.63 2.89 -2.22
C GLU A 101 6.16 2.53 -2.47
N ILE A 102 5.88 1.25 -2.63
CA ILE A 102 4.55 0.72 -2.90
C ILE A 102 4.07 0.01 -1.65
N VAL A 103 2.82 0.27 -1.28
CA VAL A 103 2.12 -0.50 -0.24
C VAL A 103 0.86 -1.10 -0.82
N VAL A 104 0.57 -2.33 -0.42
CA VAL A 104 -0.69 -3.02 -0.73
C VAL A 104 -1.23 -3.60 0.57
N CYS A 105 -2.53 -3.44 0.80
CA CYS A 105 -3.19 -4.09 1.91
C CYS A 105 -4.57 -4.62 1.49
N GLY A 106 -4.97 -5.72 2.13
CA GLY A 106 -6.31 -6.25 2.05
C GLY A 106 -6.70 -6.81 3.41
N ILE A 107 -7.78 -6.29 3.99
CA ILE A 107 -8.30 -6.73 5.29
C ILE A 107 -9.68 -7.33 5.06
N VAL A 108 -9.94 -8.50 5.63
CA VAL A 108 -11.24 -9.17 5.56
C VAL A 108 -11.59 -9.72 6.93
N SER A 109 -12.87 -9.66 7.29
CA SER A 109 -13.36 -10.27 8.52
C SER A 109 -14.78 -10.76 8.35
N ASP A 110 -15.10 -11.84 9.06
CA ASP A 110 -16.43 -12.40 9.16
C ASP A 110 -16.69 -12.73 10.64
N GLU A 111 -17.31 -11.78 11.33
CA GLU A 111 -17.62 -11.90 12.75
C GLU A 111 -18.64 -13.00 13.05
N ARG A 112 -19.50 -13.34 12.07
CA ARG A 112 -20.48 -14.41 12.21
C ARG A 112 -19.76 -15.75 12.24
N ASN A 113 -18.80 -15.95 11.33
CA ASN A 113 -17.98 -17.15 11.23
C ASN A 113 -16.68 -17.08 12.06
N LYS A 114 -16.56 -16.07 12.94
CA LYS A 114 -15.49 -15.90 13.93
C LYS A 114 -14.09 -15.94 13.34
N TRP A 115 -13.87 -15.25 12.22
CA TRP A 115 -12.54 -15.14 11.63
C TRP A 115 -12.20 -13.77 11.04
N SER A 116 -10.90 -13.49 10.96
CA SER A 116 -10.35 -12.34 10.23
C SER A 116 -9.04 -12.68 9.55
N GLY A 117 -8.70 -11.91 8.52
CA GLY A 117 -7.49 -12.04 7.72
C GLY A 117 -6.99 -10.67 7.29
N SER A 118 -5.67 -10.52 7.25
CA SER A 118 -5.01 -9.36 6.70
C SER A 118 -3.83 -9.78 5.83
N TRP A 119 -3.76 -9.20 4.64
CA TRP A 119 -2.62 -9.21 3.75
C TRP A 119 -2.00 -7.83 3.72
N ARG A 120 -0.68 -7.74 3.82
CA ARG A 120 0.07 -6.50 3.71
C ARG A 120 1.36 -6.76 2.96
N SER A 121 1.67 -5.93 1.99
CA SER A 121 2.96 -5.95 1.33
C SER A 121 3.54 -4.55 1.18
N TRP A 122 4.87 -4.50 1.20
CA TRP A 122 5.67 -3.31 1.01
C TRP A 122 6.71 -3.64 -0.05
N TRP A 123 6.82 -2.79 -1.06
CA TRP A 123 7.79 -2.94 -2.13
C TRP A 123 8.55 -1.64 -2.31
N THR A 124 9.85 -1.75 -2.58
CA THR A 124 10.70 -0.62 -2.91
C THR A 124 11.30 -0.86 -4.28
N VAL A 125 11.08 0.09 -5.19
CA VAL A 125 11.63 0.08 -6.53
C VAL A 125 12.72 1.14 -6.61
N ASP A 126 13.96 0.70 -6.83
CA ASP A 126 15.06 1.57 -7.20
C ASP A 126 15.00 1.80 -8.72
N VAL A 127 14.54 2.99 -9.12
CA VAL A 127 14.30 3.32 -10.54
C VAL A 127 15.62 3.42 -11.29
N ALA A 128 16.64 4.04 -10.69
CA ALA A 128 17.95 4.18 -11.32
C ALA A 128 18.73 2.85 -11.31
N GLY A 129 18.67 2.13 -10.18
CA GLY A 129 19.28 0.81 -10.01
C GLY A 129 18.54 -0.32 -10.74
N LYS A 130 17.35 -0.02 -11.30
CA LYS A 130 16.46 -0.98 -11.99
C LYS A 130 16.27 -2.26 -11.16
N ALA A 131 15.84 -2.11 -9.91
CA ALA A 131 15.66 -3.24 -9.00
C ALA A 131 14.41 -3.09 -8.13
N ILE A 132 13.86 -4.22 -7.69
CA ILE A 132 12.75 -4.29 -6.75
C ILE A 132 13.07 -5.24 -5.60
N SER A 133 12.77 -4.81 -4.38
CA SER A 133 12.75 -5.65 -3.18
C SER A 133 11.44 -5.42 -2.44
N GLY A 134 11.13 -6.27 -1.47
CA GLY A 134 9.94 -6.08 -0.67
C GLY A 134 9.76 -7.07 0.45
N LYS A 135 8.60 -7.01 1.09
CA LYS A 135 8.19 -7.96 2.11
C LYS A 135 6.69 -8.10 2.08
N VAL A 136 6.23 -9.29 2.46
CA VAL A 136 4.81 -9.60 2.59
C VAL A 136 4.56 -10.14 3.98
N ARG A 137 3.43 -9.77 4.56
CA ARG A 137 2.95 -10.22 5.86
C ARG A 137 1.48 -10.62 5.78
N ILE A 138 1.18 -11.82 6.23
CA ILE A 138 -0.15 -12.39 6.29
C ILE A 138 -0.46 -12.70 7.76
N VAL A 139 -1.62 -12.24 8.24
CA VAL A 139 -2.12 -12.59 9.56
C VAL A 139 -3.55 -13.07 9.44
N THR A 140 -3.85 -14.25 9.98
CA THR A 140 -5.23 -14.74 10.12
C THR A 140 -5.53 -15.07 11.57
N HIS A 141 -6.79 -14.95 11.95
CA HIS A 141 -7.28 -15.23 13.29
C HIS A 141 -8.64 -15.92 13.18
N TYR A 142 -8.75 -17.12 13.74
CA TYR A 142 -9.99 -17.87 13.88
C TYR A 142 -10.26 -18.11 15.37
N TYR A 143 -11.47 -17.82 15.84
CA TYR A 143 -11.79 -17.79 17.26
C TYR A 143 -13.13 -18.42 17.64
N GLU A 144 -13.58 -19.42 16.88
CA GLU A 144 -14.73 -20.24 17.25
C GLU A 144 -14.29 -21.41 18.15
N GLY A 145 -14.81 -21.47 19.38
CA GLY A 145 -14.49 -22.56 20.32
C GLY A 145 -13.02 -22.62 20.76
N GLY A 146 -12.22 -21.60 20.44
CA GLY A 146 -10.79 -21.54 20.70
C GLY A 146 -10.16 -20.23 20.20
N ASN A 147 -8.82 -20.16 20.13
CA ASN A 147 -8.09 -19.00 19.63
C ASN A 147 -6.88 -19.47 18.80
N VAL A 148 -7.02 -19.46 17.48
CA VAL A 148 -5.98 -19.89 16.53
C VAL A 148 -5.56 -18.72 15.67
N GLN A 149 -4.26 -18.45 15.62
CA GLN A 149 -3.70 -17.37 14.80
C GLN A 149 -2.57 -17.90 13.93
N MET A 150 -2.55 -17.47 12.67
CA MET A 150 -1.42 -17.65 11.77
C MET A 150 -0.74 -16.31 11.55
N HIS A 151 0.58 -16.29 11.66
CA HIS A 151 1.41 -15.15 11.31
C HIS A 151 2.48 -15.65 10.33
N SER A 152 2.45 -15.15 9.10
CA SER A 152 3.45 -15.45 8.08
C SER A 152 4.09 -14.15 7.60
N GLN A 153 5.41 -14.17 7.42
CA GLN A 153 6.16 -13.07 6.86
C GLN A 153 7.27 -13.62 5.96
N ARG A 154 7.45 -13.00 4.80
CA ARG A 154 8.55 -13.27 3.89
C ARG A 154 9.15 -11.98 3.40
N GLU A 155 10.47 -11.94 3.33
CA GLU A 155 11.24 -10.86 2.73
C GLU A 155 11.75 -11.31 1.37
N PHE A 156 11.77 -10.39 0.42
CA PHE A 156 12.20 -10.59 -0.95
C PHE A 156 13.41 -9.68 -1.19
N GLU A 157 14.57 -10.32 -1.34
CA GLU A 157 15.81 -9.67 -1.72
C GLU A 157 15.66 -8.93 -3.05
N ALA A 158 16.50 -7.91 -3.26
CA ALA A 158 16.49 -7.11 -4.47
C ALA A 158 16.70 -7.98 -5.72
N LYS A 159 15.77 -7.89 -6.66
CA LYS A 159 15.83 -8.53 -7.98
C LYS A 159 15.87 -7.48 -9.09
N PRO A 160 16.60 -7.72 -10.19
CA PRO A 160 16.60 -6.81 -11.33
C PRO A 160 15.21 -6.66 -11.96
N LEU A 161 14.91 -5.45 -12.44
CA LEU A 161 13.75 -5.12 -13.26
C LEU A 161 14.21 -4.66 -14.65
N ALA A 162 13.58 -5.18 -15.69
CA ALA A 162 13.82 -4.73 -17.06
C ALA A 162 12.69 -3.80 -17.51
N PHE A 163 13.05 -2.55 -17.84
CA PHE A 163 12.15 -1.55 -18.38
C PHE A 163 12.95 -0.43 -19.05
N ASP A 164 12.32 0.26 -20.01
CA ASP A 164 12.92 1.37 -20.75
C ASP A 164 12.15 2.69 -20.58
N ASP A 165 10.87 2.62 -20.20
CA ASP A 165 9.98 3.76 -19.97
C ASP A 165 9.06 3.51 -18.76
N ALA A 166 8.20 4.48 -18.43
CA ALA A 166 7.27 4.40 -17.31
C ALA A 166 6.22 3.28 -17.46
N ALA A 167 5.77 3.01 -18.70
CA ALA A 167 4.80 1.95 -18.97
C ALA A 167 5.42 0.55 -18.78
N GLY A 168 6.64 0.34 -19.28
CA GLY A 168 7.44 -0.86 -19.07
C GLY A 168 7.76 -1.08 -17.59
N LEU A 169 8.07 0.00 -16.86
CA LEU A 169 8.27 -0.06 -15.41
C LEU A 169 7.02 -0.55 -14.70
N ALA A 170 5.86 0.03 -15.01
CA ALA A 170 4.58 -0.36 -14.40
C ALA A 170 4.24 -1.84 -14.66
N ALA A 171 4.45 -2.33 -15.88
CA ALA A 171 4.25 -3.73 -16.23
C ALA A 171 5.24 -4.66 -15.48
N ALA A 172 6.51 -4.29 -15.43
CA ALA A 172 7.55 -5.07 -14.75
C ALA A 172 7.31 -5.15 -13.23
N VAL A 173 6.92 -4.03 -12.60
CA VAL A 173 6.56 -3.98 -11.18
C VAL A 173 5.33 -4.85 -10.89
N LYS A 174 4.24 -4.68 -11.64
CA LYS A 174 3.01 -5.48 -11.46
C LYS A 174 3.29 -6.98 -11.55
N LYS A 175 4.11 -7.38 -12.52
CA LYS A 175 4.54 -8.78 -12.68
C LYS A 175 5.40 -9.25 -11.51
N ALA A 176 6.43 -8.48 -11.13
CA ALA A 176 7.34 -8.88 -10.06
C ALA A 176 6.63 -9.02 -8.69
N VAL A 177 5.70 -8.11 -8.39
CA VAL A 177 4.84 -8.21 -7.20
C VAL A 177 3.97 -9.46 -7.30
N GLY A 178 3.24 -9.63 -8.41
CA GLY A 178 2.35 -10.79 -8.60
C GLY A 178 3.06 -12.15 -8.49
N ASP A 179 4.22 -12.30 -9.15
CA ASP A 179 5.01 -13.54 -9.08
C ASP A 179 5.50 -13.81 -7.65
N SER A 180 6.00 -12.79 -6.96
CA SER A 180 6.53 -12.93 -5.60
C SER A 180 5.44 -13.24 -4.58
N GLU A 181 4.27 -12.61 -4.73
CA GLU A 181 3.11 -12.86 -3.87
C GLU A 181 2.46 -14.23 -4.12
N PHE A 182 2.56 -14.78 -5.34
CA PHE A 182 2.08 -16.12 -5.68
C PHE A 182 2.94 -17.26 -5.11
N GLU A 183 4.24 -17.01 -4.90
CA GLU A 183 5.17 -18.00 -4.34
C GLU A 183 5.06 -18.19 -2.81
N LEU A 184 4.17 -17.46 -2.13
CA LEU A 184 4.01 -17.48 -0.67
C LEU A 184 3.28 -18.70 -0.11
#